data_AF-A0AAD1F399-F1
#
_entry.id   AF-A0AAD1F399-F1
#
_cell.length_a   1.000
_cell.length_b   1.000
_cell.length_c   1.000
_cell.angle_alpha   90.00
_cell.angle_beta   90.00
_cell.angle_gamma   90.00
#
_symmetry.space_group_name_H-M   'P 1'
#
loop_
_entity.id
_entity.type
_entity.pdbx_description
1 polymer ?
#
loop_
_entity_poly.entity_id
_entity_poly.type
_entity_poly.pdbx_seq_one_letter_code
_entity_poly.pdbx_strand_id
1 'polypeptide(L)'
;MVDLGTLGGNHAYAHAISADGSVVVGKAATPASAHAFKHSDATGMIDLGTLGGASSSANGVSADGAVVVGDSLNLQGRTRAFKHTEATGMIDLGTLKADNSGDSLATAVSGDGSVVVGQSDIDTDSNVQHAFKYTDANGMTDLGTLGGTSSQALGISADGQVVVGSSETITGGTQAFKHTDANGMVELGSWGGDSSASAASADGRVVVGFAITAEGDSHAFRHTDADGMIDLGTLGGQHSAATAVSADGNIAVGLSLTASGDLHAALWKITETGTHLLDLDNTRSAMAKSANRAWGVLDLRSAQLDRLMSQECQIDSGSFCIGVGPSYSRNRETRQTSTSLTLGARPSDHLRVGITLDQNLDQQLPDNYTKAGSNAPAVAMFVAMDESGQGLGWQGRLAAAYLSSKVDIRREQLACTDAGQGRSSLRGKAFSIEGGYGLRLDSLTVTPYIGLSQTQVSRQGYSEHSGAVMAASYAKMQRSVTRLNAGVRTAKRLTKQLELNASLGLIQDLDKDQDAFQARMDYLGRYTYQADKQHDTRFAAGTGASYALNENSAVHAGVFWTQEPGGNDTTGIQTAFTYQF
;
A
#
# COMPACT_ATOMS: atom_id res chain seq x y z
N MET A 1 8.55 0.17 6.56
CA MET A 1 9.51 0.17 7.67
C MET A 1 10.42 1.35 7.48
N VAL A 2 10.58 2.17 8.51
CA VAL A 2 11.60 3.24 8.56
C VAL A 2 12.78 2.63 9.30
N ASP A 3 13.97 2.75 8.73
CA ASP A 3 15.20 2.36 9.42
C ASP A 3 15.52 3.44 10.46
N LEU A 4 15.50 3.06 11.74
CA LEU A 4 15.81 3.97 12.85
C LEU A 4 17.32 4.06 13.12
N GLY A 5 18.13 3.22 12.45
CA GLY A 5 19.56 3.11 12.65
C GLY A 5 19.95 2.22 13.83
N THR A 6 21.21 2.34 14.23
CA THR A 6 21.82 1.62 15.37
C THR A 6 22.71 2.58 16.17
N LEU A 7 23.16 2.15 17.36
CA LEU A 7 24.15 2.87 18.17
C LEU A 7 25.60 2.51 17.77
N GLY A 8 25.85 2.37 16.46
CA GLY A 8 27.15 1.97 15.90
C GLY A 8 27.38 0.45 15.83
N GLY A 9 26.43 -0.37 16.27
CA GLY A 9 26.40 -1.82 16.06
C GLY A 9 25.62 -2.25 14.81
N ASN A 10 25.28 -3.54 14.72
CA ASN A 10 24.69 -4.15 13.51
C ASN A 10 23.18 -4.43 13.58
N HIS A 11 22.51 -4.15 14.70
CA HIS A 11 21.07 -4.36 14.85
C HIS A 11 20.44 -3.43 15.89
N ALA A 12 19.13 -3.26 15.80
CA ALA A 12 18.31 -2.60 16.81
C ALA A 12 16.91 -3.23 16.84
N TYR A 13 16.28 -3.24 18.01
CA TYR A 13 14.94 -3.72 18.25
C TYR A 13 14.12 -2.61 18.89
N ALA A 14 13.03 -2.20 18.25
CA ALA A 14 12.03 -1.34 18.86
C ALA A 14 11.09 -2.18 19.74
N HIS A 15 10.81 -1.71 20.95
CA HIS A 15 9.94 -2.40 21.91
C HIS A 15 8.66 -1.62 22.18
N ALA A 16 8.71 -0.29 22.21
CA ALA A 16 7.54 0.55 22.45
C ALA A 16 7.58 1.88 21.67
N ILE A 17 6.42 2.51 21.56
CA ILE A 17 6.23 3.79 20.88
C ILE A 17 5.24 4.66 21.67
N SER A 18 5.46 5.98 21.70
CA SER A 18 4.55 6.94 22.33
C SER A 18 3.20 6.99 21.61
N ALA A 19 2.17 7.49 22.30
CA ALA A 19 0.80 7.46 21.80
C ALA A 19 0.59 8.28 20.51
N ASP A 20 1.38 9.35 20.33
CA ASP A 20 1.40 10.19 19.14
C ASP A 20 2.31 9.64 18.02
N GLY A 21 3.03 8.55 18.28
CA GLY A 21 3.97 7.95 17.35
C GLY A 21 5.31 8.69 17.19
N SER A 22 5.58 9.73 17.99
CA SER A 22 6.74 10.60 17.81
C SER A 22 8.04 10.07 18.46
N VAL A 23 7.92 9.20 19.47
CA VAL A 23 9.05 8.64 20.21
C VAL A 23 9.00 7.12 20.17
N VAL A 24 10.07 6.50 19.67
CA VAL A 24 10.27 5.04 19.69
C VAL A 24 11.38 4.71 20.69
N VAL A 25 11.19 3.68 21.49
CA VAL A 25 12.20 3.18 22.43
C VAL A 25 12.47 1.69 22.20
N GLY A 26 13.64 1.25 22.63
CA GLY A 26 14.02 -0.15 22.52
C GLY A 26 15.48 -0.36 22.91
N LYS A 27 16.11 -1.34 22.27
CA LYS A 27 17.51 -1.69 22.47
C LYS A 27 18.26 -1.71 21.15
N ALA A 28 19.43 -1.10 21.11
CA ALA A 28 20.27 -1.03 19.92
C ALA A 28 21.70 -1.47 20.23
N ALA A 29 22.29 -2.19 19.28
CA ALA A 29 23.67 -2.65 19.40
C ALA A 29 24.64 -1.46 19.34
N THR A 30 25.59 -1.49 20.26
CA THR A 30 26.80 -0.66 20.25
C THR A 30 27.97 -1.51 19.73
N PRO A 31 29.18 -0.94 19.53
CA PRO A 31 30.35 -1.74 19.14
C PRO A 31 30.75 -2.84 20.14
N ALA A 32 30.34 -2.71 21.42
CA ALA A 32 30.77 -3.60 22.50
C ALA A 32 29.62 -4.36 23.19
N SER A 33 28.39 -3.87 23.10
CA SER A 33 27.23 -4.41 23.81
C SER A 33 25.93 -3.94 23.14
N ALA A 34 24.86 -3.73 23.90
CA ALA A 34 23.63 -3.11 23.43
C ALA A 34 22.99 -2.30 24.56
N HIS A 35 22.51 -1.11 24.21
CA HIS A 35 21.95 -0.13 25.14
C HIS A 35 20.51 0.20 24.78
N ALA A 36 19.77 0.66 25.79
CA ALA A 36 18.49 1.28 25.66
C ALA A 36 18.63 2.55 24.80
N PHE A 37 17.71 2.74 23.87
CA PHE A 37 17.66 3.95 23.05
C PHE A 37 16.30 4.63 23.13
N LYS A 38 16.31 5.93 22.80
CA LYS A 38 15.14 6.74 22.49
C LYS A 38 15.35 7.39 21.11
N HIS A 39 14.38 7.27 20.22
CA HIS A 39 14.43 7.83 18.88
C HIS A 39 13.26 8.79 18.64
N SER A 40 13.54 9.94 18.04
CA SER A 40 12.53 10.82 17.44
C SER A 40 13.02 11.33 16.07
N ASP A 41 12.11 11.74 15.19
CA ASP A 41 12.51 12.33 13.89
C ASP A 41 13.36 13.60 14.05
N ALA A 42 13.20 14.33 15.17
CA ALA A 42 13.93 15.56 15.45
C ALA A 42 15.37 15.31 15.93
N THR A 43 15.60 14.21 16.65
CA THR A 43 16.87 13.94 17.33
C THR A 43 17.64 12.74 16.76
N GLY A 44 16.99 11.89 15.96
CA GLY A 44 17.49 10.56 15.65
C GLY A 44 17.54 9.67 16.90
N MET A 45 18.31 8.58 16.80
CA MET A 45 18.53 7.63 17.88
C MET A 45 19.51 8.18 18.93
N ILE A 46 19.07 8.26 20.18
CA ILE A 46 19.83 8.68 21.35
C ILE A 46 20.09 7.45 22.22
N ASP A 47 21.34 7.26 22.63
CA ASP A 47 21.74 6.28 23.65
C ASP A 47 21.36 6.78 25.04
N LEU A 48 20.58 5.98 25.80
CA LEU A 48 20.17 6.29 27.17
C LEU A 48 21.20 5.84 28.21
N GLY A 49 22.24 5.12 27.81
CA GLY A 49 23.29 4.61 28.69
C GLY A 49 22.83 3.45 29.56
N THR A 50 23.53 3.24 30.68
CA THR A 50 23.31 2.12 31.62
C THR A 50 23.39 2.62 33.07
N LEU A 51 22.99 1.77 34.03
CA LEU A 51 23.21 1.98 35.47
C LEU A 51 24.66 1.68 35.91
N GLY A 52 25.63 1.83 35.00
CA GLY A 52 27.05 1.59 35.21
C GLY A 52 27.53 0.19 34.79
N GLY A 53 26.63 -0.73 34.44
CA GLY A 53 26.96 -2.03 33.86
C GLY A 53 27.08 -1.99 32.33
N ALA A 54 27.12 -3.18 31.73
CA ALA A 54 27.44 -3.34 30.30
C ALA A 54 26.26 -3.14 29.33
N SER A 55 25.01 -3.22 29.79
CA SER A 55 23.84 -3.17 28.88
C SER A 55 22.59 -2.60 29.53
N SER A 56 21.65 -2.21 28.67
CA SER A 56 20.30 -1.76 29.03
C SER A 56 19.31 -2.08 27.90
N SER A 57 18.02 -2.10 28.25
CA SER A 57 16.89 -2.26 27.34
C SER A 57 15.75 -1.35 27.77
N ALA A 58 15.21 -0.54 26.86
CA ALA A 58 13.97 0.20 27.12
C ALA A 58 12.77 -0.63 26.65
N ASN A 59 11.84 -0.89 27.57
CA ASN A 59 10.69 -1.78 27.33
C ASN A 59 9.37 -0.99 27.25
N GLY A 60 9.29 0.20 27.85
CA GLY A 60 8.08 1.04 27.85
C GLY A 60 8.38 2.54 27.76
N VAL A 61 7.41 3.31 27.28
CA VAL A 61 7.48 4.77 27.16
C VAL A 61 6.12 5.40 27.46
N SER A 62 6.10 6.55 28.13
CA SER A 62 4.87 7.31 28.41
C SER A 62 4.23 7.86 27.13
N ALA A 63 2.96 8.26 27.22
CA ALA A 63 2.17 8.70 26.07
C ALA A 63 2.77 9.91 25.34
N ASP A 64 3.45 10.78 26.09
CA ASP A 64 4.15 11.98 25.60
C ASP A 64 5.63 11.75 25.27
N GLY A 65 6.15 10.53 25.45
CA GLY A 65 7.56 10.22 25.19
C GLY A 65 8.56 10.74 26.24
N ALA A 66 8.09 11.32 27.35
CA ALA A 66 8.94 11.97 28.35
C ALA A 66 9.61 10.97 29.33
N VAL A 67 8.92 9.88 29.67
CA VAL A 67 9.39 8.86 30.60
C VAL A 67 9.64 7.57 29.85
N VAL A 68 10.86 7.03 29.99
CA VAL A 68 11.26 5.72 29.43
C VAL A 68 11.55 4.78 30.59
N VAL A 69 11.07 3.54 30.51
CA VAL A 69 11.32 2.50 31.52
C VAL A 69 11.87 1.24 30.87
N GLY A 70 12.58 0.45 31.67
CA GLY A 70 13.12 -0.82 31.22
C GLY A 70 14.06 -1.42 32.26
N ASP A 71 15.07 -2.12 31.78
CA ASP A 71 16.08 -2.77 32.63
C ASP A 71 17.50 -2.37 32.22
N SER A 72 18.41 -2.33 33.20
CA SER A 72 19.83 -2.09 32.97
C SER A 72 20.69 -2.85 33.96
N LEU A 73 21.85 -3.30 33.49
CA LEU A 73 22.88 -3.83 34.38
C LEU A 73 23.50 -2.70 35.20
N ASN A 74 23.60 -2.90 36.51
CA ASN A 74 24.36 -2.03 37.40
C ASN A 74 25.84 -2.45 37.49
N LEU A 75 26.62 -1.72 38.28
CA LEU A 75 28.06 -2.00 38.51
C LEU A 75 28.35 -3.38 39.14
N GLN A 76 27.36 -3.98 39.81
CA GLN A 76 27.48 -5.33 40.38
C GLN A 76 27.04 -6.42 39.38
N GLY A 77 26.63 -6.06 38.18
CA GLY A 77 26.14 -7.00 37.16
C GLY A 77 24.72 -7.51 37.41
N ARG A 78 23.95 -6.85 38.27
CA ARG A 78 22.53 -7.16 38.52
C ARG A 78 21.63 -6.42 37.54
N THR A 79 20.54 -7.05 37.15
CA THR A 79 19.53 -6.45 36.28
C THR A 79 18.59 -5.59 37.12
N ARG A 80 18.46 -4.32 36.78
CA ARG A 80 17.72 -3.34 37.59
C ARG A 80 16.67 -2.65 36.75
N ALA A 81 15.44 -2.61 37.25
CA ALA A 81 14.39 -1.79 36.70
C ALA A 81 14.82 -0.32 36.76
N PHE A 82 14.67 0.40 35.66
CA PHE A 82 14.99 1.82 35.61
C PHE A 82 13.80 2.67 35.16
N LYS A 83 13.84 3.93 35.56
CA LYS A 83 13.07 5.03 34.99
C LYS A 83 14.05 6.07 34.45
N HIS A 84 13.78 6.63 33.27
CA HIS A 84 14.62 7.63 32.63
C HIS A 84 13.77 8.84 32.23
N THR A 85 14.27 10.03 32.57
CA THR A 85 13.77 11.32 32.08
C THR A 85 14.94 12.20 31.65
N GLU A 86 14.72 13.19 30.80
CA GLU A 86 15.76 14.15 30.41
C GLU A 86 16.36 14.89 31.63
N ALA A 87 15.56 15.10 32.69
CA ALA A 87 15.98 15.85 33.87
C ALA A 87 16.85 15.03 34.82
N THR A 88 16.59 13.73 34.94
CA THR A 88 17.24 12.86 35.94
C THR A 88 18.25 11.89 35.34
N GLY A 89 18.22 11.68 34.02
CA GLY A 89 18.85 10.52 33.41
C GLY A 89 18.22 9.22 33.91
N MET A 90 18.95 8.12 33.78
CA MET A 90 18.55 6.78 34.21
C MET A 90 18.66 6.63 35.73
N ILE A 91 17.57 6.29 36.40
CA ILE A 91 17.51 6.03 37.84
C ILE A 91 17.14 4.57 38.11
N ASP A 92 17.80 3.94 39.08
CA ASP A 92 17.49 2.58 39.58
C ASP A 92 16.24 2.63 40.47
N LEU A 93 15.25 1.78 40.17
CA LEU A 93 13.98 1.73 40.91
C LEU A 93 14.00 0.81 42.14
N GLY A 94 15.09 0.09 42.38
CA GLY A 94 15.18 -0.84 43.49
C GLY A 94 14.71 -2.26 43.15
N THR A 95 14.51 -3.05 44.19
CA THR A 95 13.86 -4.36 44.18
C THR A 95 12.88 -4.47 45.34
N LEU A 96 12.01 -5.48 45.33
CA LEU A 96 11.16 -5.83 46.46
C LEU A 96 11.93 -6.45 47.64
N LYS A 97 13.18 -6.90 47.44
CA LYS A 97 14.05 -7.34 48.54
C LYS A 97 14.38 -6.19 49.49
N ALA A 98 14.28 -6.45 50.80
CA ALA A 98 14.59 -5.47 51.84
C ALA A 98 16.06 -5.01 51.82
N ASP A 99 16.98 -5.86 51.37
CA ASP A 99 18.40 -5.54 51.21
C ASP A 99 18.77 -4.98 49.83
N ASN A 100 17.76 -4.80 48.96
CA ASN A 100 17.89 -4.33 47.59
C ASN A 100 18.83 -5.18 46.70
N SER A 101 19.11 -6.43 47.07
CA SER A 101 20.16 -7.23 46.46
C SER A 101 19.73 -8.07 45.25
N GLY A 102 18.50 -7.92 44.78
CA GLY A 102 17.92 -8.77 43.73
C GLY A 102 18.03 -8.18 42.34
N ASP A 103 17.41 -8.89 41.40
CA ASP A 103 17.10 -8.41 40.07
C ASP A 103 15.66 -7.84 39.99
N SER A 104 15.48 -6.85 39.12
CA SER A 104 14.18 -6.27 38.79
C SER A 104 14.14 -5.82 37.32
N LEU A 105 12.95 -5.87 36.73
CA LEU A 105 12.71 -5.48 35.34
C LEU A 105 11.42 -4.67 35.24
N ALA A 106 11.47 -3.48 34.63
CA ALA A 106 10.28 -2.73 34.27
C ALA A 106 9.81 -3.12 32.87
N THR A 107 8.52 -3.39 32.72
CA THR A 107 7.90 -3.84 31.47
C THR A 107 7.02 -2.76 30.84
N ALA A 108 6.33 -1.96 31.66
CA ALA A 108 5.41 -0.93 31.19
C ALA A 108 5.32 0.28 32.13
N VAL A 109 4.78 1.38 31.60
CA VAL A 109 4.58 2.65 32.30
C VAL A 109 3.22 3.26 31.92
N SER A 110 2.57 3.96 32.85
CA SER A 110 1.31 4.68 32.61
C SER A 110 1.49 5.82 31.60
N GLY A 111 0.37 6.30 31.06
CA GLY A 111 0.38 7.33 30.01
C GLY A 111 1.03 8.64 30.44
N ASP A 112 0.91 9.00 31.72
CA ASP A 112 1.53 10.17 32.34
C ASP A 112 2.94 9.91 32.91
N GLY A 113 3.46 8.69 32.81
CA GLY A 113 4.79 8.34 33.32
C GLY A 113 4.88 8.16 34.85
N SER A 114 3.76 8.23 35.58
CA SER A 114 3.75 8.27 37.05
C SER A 114 3.80 6.89 37.71
N VAL A 115 3.31 5.85 37.03
CA VAL A 115 3.27 4.47 37.52
C VAL A 115 4.10 3.56 36.62
N VAL A 116 5.04 2.82 37.20
CA VAL A 116 5.86 1.81 36.50
C VAL A 116 5.51 0.43 37.02
N VAL A 117 5.41 -0.56 36.13
CA VAL A 117 5.14 -1.95 36.51
C VAL A 117 6.17 -2.89 35.91
N GLY A 118 6.27 -4.07 36.50
CA GLY A 118 7.17 -5.12 36.04
C GLY A 118 7.26 -6.26 37.04
N GLN A 119 8.44 -6.87 37.15
CA GLN A 119 8.71 -7.94 38.10
C GLN A 119 10.00 -7.72 38.88
N SER A 120 10.06 -8.21 40.10
CA SER A 120 11.23 -8.09 40.98
C SER A 120 11.37 -9.31 41.88
N ASP A 121 12.62 -9.66 42.17
CA ASP A 121 12.93 -10.62 43.21
C ASP A 121 12.40 -10.16 44.58
N ILE A 122 11.92 -11.12 45.37
CA ILE A 122 11.41 -10.92 46.74
C ILE A 122 12.34 -11.57 47.80
N ASP A 123 12.04 -11.37 49.08
CA ASP A 123 12.79 -11.96 50.19
C ASP A 123 12.41 -13.42 50.46
N THR A 124 12.87 -14.32 49.58
CA THR A 124 12.77 -15.78 49.76
C THR A 124 14.08 -16.50 49.36
N ASP A 125 14.22 -17.78 49.72
CA ASP A 125 15.44 -18.59 49.50
C ASP A 125 15.62 -19.08 48.04
N SER A 126 14.78 -18.61 47.11
CA SER A 126 14.76 -18.97 45.69
C SER A 126 14.59 -17.72 44.82
N ASN A 127 15.04 -17.78 43.55
CA ASN A 127 14.86 -16.74 42.53
C ASN A 127 13.36 -16.58 42.13
N VAL A 128 12.52 -16.22 43.10
CA VAL A 128 11.08 -16.01 42.95
C VAL A 128 10.83 -14.53 42.71
N GLN A 129 10.00 -14.24 41.71
CA GLN A 129 9.69 -12.89 41.28
C GLN A 129 8.21 -12.61 41.43
N HIS A 130 7.90 -11.44 41.96
CA HIS A 130 6.54 -10.93 42.01
C HIS A 130 6.39 -9.71 41.10
N ALA A 131 5.18 -9.55 40.59
CA ALA A 131 4.73 -8.36 39.92
C ALA A 131 4.81 -7.17 40.90
N PHE A 132 5.36 -6.05 40.44
CA PHE A 132 5.40 -4.83 41.24
C PHE A 132 4.66 -3.68 40.58
N LYS A 133 4.28 -2.71 41.42
CA LYS A 133 3.88 -1.35 41.03
C LYS A 133 4.80 -0.35 41.73
N TYR A 134 5.41 0.54 40.98
CA TYR A 134 6.29 1.60 41.48
C TYR A 134 5.67 2.97 41.26
N THR A 135 5.79 3.83 42.27
CA THR A 135 5.51 5.28 42.17
C THR A 135 6.60 6.03 42.93
N ASP A 136 6.89 7.27 42.54
CA ASP A 136 7.92 8.06 43.23
C ASP A 136 7.57 8.34 44.72
N ALA A 137 6.28 8.28 45.07
CA ALA A 137 5.81 8.49 46.45
C ALA A 137 6.00 7.26 47.35
N ASN A 138 5.77 6.05 46.82
CA ASN A 138 5.70 4.82 47.63
C ASN A 138 6.87 3.86 47.36
N GLY A 139 7.71 4.15 46.36
CA GLY A 139 8.70 3.19 45.88
C GLY A 139 8.05 1.95 45.26
N MET A 140 8.77 0.84 45.27
CA MET A 140 8.31 -0.44 44.71
C MET A 140 7.37 -1.15 45.70
N THR A 141 6.16 -1.46 45.25
CA THR A 141 5.12 -2.17 46.01
C THR A 141 4.84 -3.53 45.37
N ASP A 142 4.80 -4.58 46.19
CA ASP A 142 4.47 -5.94 45.76
C ASP A 142 2.96 -6.07 45.46
N LEU A 143 2.62 -6.66 44.30
CA LEU A 143 1.22 -6.93 43.91
C LEU A 143 0.75 -8.34 44.29
N GLY A 144 1.66 -9.19 44.78
CA GLY A 144 1.37 -10.57 45.17
C GLY A 144 1.13 -11.52 43.99
N THR A 145 0.42 -12.61 44.26
CA THR A 145 0.13 -13.68 43.29
C THR A 145 -1.33 -14.13 43.40
N LEU A 146 -1.79 -14.96 42.45
CA LEU A 146 -3.04 -15.71 42.52
C LEU A 146 -2.95 -16.96 43.45
N GLY A 147 -2.09 -16.88 44.47
CA GLY A 147 -1.86 -17.95 45.45
C GLY A 147 -0.71 -18.91 45.12
N GLY A 148 -0.07 -18.76 43.95
CA GLY A 148 1.18 -19.44 43.59
C GLY A 148 2.43 -18.70 44.08
N THR A 149 3.60 -19.02 43.49
CA THR A 149 4.88 -18.45 43.94
C THR A 149 5.31 -17.22 43.17
N SER A 150 5.00 -17.14 41.88
CA SER A 150 5.52 -16.06 41.02
C SER A 150 4.42 -15.32 40.26
N SER A 151 4.69 -14.05 39.96
CA SER A 151 3.83 -13.21 39.11
C SER A 151 4.65 -12.18 38.34
N GLN A 152 4.10 -11.72 37.22
CA GLN A 152 4.71 -10.71 36.36
C GLN A 152 3.66 -9.74 35.82
N ALA A 153 3.90 -8.44 35.95
CA ALA A 153 3.12 -7.42 35.26
C ALA A 153 3.70 -7.17 33.87
N LEU A 154 2.86 -7.21 32.84
CA LEU A 154 3.24 -7.02 31.44
C LEU A 154 2.67 -5.73 30.85
N GLY A 155 1.57 -5.22 31.40
CA GLY A 155 0.92 -4.02 30.91
C GLY A 155 0.24 -3.22 32.02
N ILE A 156 -0.01 -1.94 31.73
CA ILE A 156 -0.75 -1.03 32.60
C ILE A 156 -1.64 -0.14 31.74
N SER A 157 -2.82 0.21 32.24
CA SER A 157 -3.70 1.20 31.62
C SER A 157 -3.06 2.59 31.61
N ALA A 158 -3.46 3.44 30.67
CA ALA A 158 -2.89 4.78 30.52
C ALA A 158 -3.15 5.66 31.76
N ASP A 159 -4.26 5.45 32.46
CA ASP A 159 -4.60 6.11 33.73
C ASP A 159 -3.85 5.55 34.96
N GLY A 160 -3.03 4.51 34.79
CA GLY A 160 -2.22 3.91 35.86
C GLY A 160 -3.01 3.08 36.88
N GLN A 161 -4.30 2.83 36.66
CA GLN A 161 -5.18 2.18 37.65
C GLN A 161 -5.26 0.66 37.51
N VAL A 162 -5.04 0.13 36.31
CA VAL A 162 -5.23 -1.29 36.00
C VAL A 162 -3.92 -1.89 35.53
N VAL A 163 -3.38 -2.82 36.30
CA VAL A 163 -2.18 -3.59 35.94
C VAL A 163 -2.60 -4.96 35.45
N VAL A 164 -2.01 -5.43 34.36
CA VAL A 164 -2.30 -6.75 33.78
C VAL A 164 -1.02 -7.55 33.57
N GLY A 165 -1.16 -8.86 33.56
CA GLY A 165 -0.02 -9.76 33.35
C GLY A 165 -0.42 -11.21 33.59
N SER A 166 0.52 -11.98 34.12
CA SER A 166 0.30 -13.39 34.43
C SER A 166 0.82 -13.75 35.83
N SER A 167 0.13 -14.65 36.52
CA SER A 167 0.49 -15.09 37.85
C SER A 167 0.25 -16.58 38.01
N GLU A 168 1.12 -17.23 38.76
CA GLU A 168 0.92 -18.60 39.20
C GLU A 168 -0.25 -18.70 40.17
N THR A 169 -0.99 -19.80 40.06
CA THR A 169 -2.15 -20.11 40.92
C THR A 169 -1.79 -21.11 42.01
N ILE A 170 -2.63 -21.18 43.05
CA ILE A 170 -2.50 -22.18 44.12
C ILE A 170 -2.61 -23.63 43.62
N THR A 171 -3.28 -23.86 42.50
CA THR A 171 -3.48 -25.19 41.89
C THR A 171 -2.36 -25.59 40.94
N GLY A 172 -1.37 -24.71 40.71
CA GLY A 172 -0.36 -24.86 39.66
C GLY A 172 -0.82 -24.30 38.31
N GLY A 173 0.14 -23.96 37.45
CA GLY A 173 -0.11 -23.26 36.18
C GLY A 173 -0.18 -21.74 36.33
N THR A 174 -0.20 -21.04 35.19
CA THR A 174 -0.12 -19.58 35.09
C THR A 174 -1.40 -19.02 34.48
N GLN A 175 -1.99 -18.00 35.12
CA GLN A 175 -3.22 -17.38 34.66
C GLN A 175 -3.06 -15.87 34.47
N ALA A 176 -3.76 -15.34 33.47
CA ALA A 176 -3.88 -13.93 33.19
C ALA A 176 -4.60 -13.25 34.37
N PHE A 177 -4.09 -12.10 34.79
CA PHE A 177 -4.71 -11.33 35.86
C PHE A 177 -4.98 -9.88 35.46
N LYS A 178 -5.90 -9.28 36.21
CA LYS A 178 -6.12 -7.84 36.31
C LYS A 178 -6.00 -7.42 37.77
N HIS A 179 -5.17 -6.43 38.06
CA HIS A 179 -4.97 -5.89 39.39
C HIS A 179 -5.45 -4.43 39.46
N THR A 180 -6.16 -4.10 40.53
CA THR A 180 -6.53 -2.71 40.90
C THR A 180 -6.30 -2.49 42.39
N ASP A 181 -6.06 -1.25 42.80
CA ASP A 181 -5.84 -0.95 44.23
C ASP A 181 -7.06 -1.31 45.11
N ALA A 182 -8.26 -1.34 44.52
CA ALA A 182 -9.50 -1.67 45.24
C ALA A 182 -9.72 -3.19 45.43
N ASN A 183 -9.34 -4.00 44.44
CA ASN A 183 -9.68 -5.43 44.40
C ASN A 183 -8.46 -6.35 44.53
N GLY A 184 -7.25 -5.81 44.55
CA GLY A 184 -6.04 -6.62 44.44
C GLY A 184 -5.96 -7.34 43.09
N MET A 185 -5.24 -8.46 43.06
CA MET A 185 -5.06 -9.29 41.88
C MET A 185 -6.27 -10.23 41.68
N VAL A 186 -6.90 -10.15 40.52
CA VAL A 186 -8.06 -10.97 40.13
C VAL A 186 -7.74 -11.74 38.85
N GLU A 187 -8.05 -13.03 38.84
CA GLU A 187 -7.90 -13.90 37.67
C GLU A 187 -8.89 -13.56 36.55
N LEU A 188 -8.45 -13.62 35.29
CA LEU A 188 -9.27 -13.36 34.10
C LEU A 188 -9.81 -14.64 33.42
N GLY A 189 -9.33 -15.81 33.88
CA GLY A 189 -9.72 -17.13 33.41
C GLY A 189 -8.86 -17.68 32.27
N SER A 190 -9.23 -18.86 31.78
CA SER A 190 -8.61 -19.55 30.63
C SER A 190 -9.60 -20.51 29.96
N TRP A 191 -9.14 -21.21 28.92
CA TRP A 191 -9.89 -22.26 28.22
C TRP A 191 -9.34 -23.67 28.48
N GLY A 192 -8.71 -23.88 29.64
CA GLY A 192 -8.21 -25.19 30.08
C GLY A 192 -6.69 -25.32 30.18
N GLY A 193 -5.94 -24.30 29.77
CA GLY A 193 -4.48 -24.20 29.92
C GLY A 193 -4.02 -22.89 30.56
N ASP A 194 -2.75 -22.54 30.36
CA ASP A 194 -2.19 -21.28 30.85
C ASP A 194 -2.72 -20.07 30.07
N SER A 195 -2.78 -18.92 30.72
CA SER A 195 -3.14 -17.65 30.07
C SER A 195 -2.26 -16.50 30.52
N SER A 196 -2.14 -15.48 29.66
CA SER A 196 -1.35 -14.28 29.95
C SER A 196 -1.97 -13.05 29.29
N ALA A 197 -2.12 -11.98 30.06
CA ALA A 197 -2.58 -10.69 29.57
C ALA A 197 -1.37 -9.82 29.15
N SER A 198 -1.40 -9.34 27.91
CA SER A 198 -0.32 -8.56 27.31
C SER A 198 -0.54 -7.05 27.47
N ALA A 199 -1.79 -6.58 27.38
CA ALA A 199 -2.10 -5.15 27.33
C ALA A 199 -3.52 -4.83 27.81
N ALA A 200 -3.73 -3.57 28.19
CA ALA A 200 -5.02 -3.03 28.59
C ALA A 200 -5.34 -1.72 27.83
N SER A 201 -6.62 -1.41 27.65
CA SER A 201 -7.09 -0.14 27.09
C SER A 201 -6.72 1.04 28.01
N ALA A 202 -6.91 2.28 27.54
CA ALA A 202 -6.49 3.47 28.27
C ALA A 202 -7.15 3.58 29.66
N ASP A 203 -8.38 3.08 29.78
CA ASP A 203 -9.19 3.02 31.00
C ASP A 203 -9.17 1.63 31.69
N GLY A 204 -8.39 0.69 31.17
CA GLY A 204 -8.27 -0.68 31.68
C GLY A 204 -9.54 -1.53 31.61
N ARG A 205 -10.57 -1.11 30.87
CA ARG A 205 -11.82 -1.87 30.71
C ARG A 205 -11.71 -3.04 29.76
N VAL A 206 -10.81 -2.95 28.77
CA VAL A 206 -10.53 -4.00 27.81
C VAL A 206 -9.12 -4.52 28.05
N VAL A 207 -8.98 -5.82 28.26
CA VAL A 207 -7.70 -6.51 28.40
C VAL A 207 -7.53 -7.48 27.26
N VAL A 208 -6.33 -7.58 26.68
CA VAL A 208 -6.03 -8.53 25.61
C VAL A 208 -4.80 -9.35 25.94
N GLY A 209 -4.71 -10.54 25.36
CA GLY A 209 -3.61 -11.46 25.59
C GLY A 209 -3.75 -12.74 24.79
N PHE A 210 -3.25 -13.83 25.34
CA PHE A 210 -3.48 -15.18 24.82
C PHE A 210 -3.88 -16.14 25.95
N ALA A 211 -4.64 -17.17 25.60
CA ALA A 211 -4.97 -18.27 26.49
C ALA A 211 -4.84 -19.59 25.73
N ILE A 212 -4.31 -20.59 26.44
CA ILE A 212 -4.13 -21.95 25.93
C ILE A 212 -5.40 -22.75 26.19
N THR A 213 -5.87 -23.48 25.17
CA THR A 213 -7.00 -24.39 25.28
C THR A 213 -6.59 -25.71 25.94
N ALA A 214 -7.56 -26.53 26.34
CA ALA A 214 -7.29 -27.87 26.87
C ALA A 214 -6.50 -28.77 25.89
N GLU A 215 -6.58 -28.49 24.58
CA GLU A 215 -5.88 -29.20 23.51
C GLU A 215 -4.44 -28.70 23.28
N GLY A 216 -4.04 -27.59 23.92
CA GLY A 216 -2.72 -26.99 23.79
C GLY A 216 -2.58 -25.91 22.71
N ASP A 217 -3.68 -25.55 22.03
CA ASP A 217 -3.71 -24.45 21.06
C ASP A 217 -3.72 -23.10 21.80
N SER A 218 -3.10 -22.06 21.23
CA SER A 218 -3.00 -20.74 21.88
C SER A 218 -3.86 -19.76 21.10
N HIS A 219 -4.84 -19.14 21.74
CA HIS A 219 -5.76 -18.24 21.07
C HIS A 219 -5.68 -16.84 21.68
N ALA A 220 -5.70 -15.82 20.83
CA ALA A 220 -5.79 -14.44 21.25
C ALA A 220 -7.14 -14.21 21.93
N PHE A 221 -7.14 -13.52 23.07
CA PHE A 221 -8.38 -13.19 23.78
C PHE A 221 -8.58 -11.69 23.93
N ARG A 222 -9.85 -11.32 24.14
CA ARG A 222 -10.28 -10.05 24.71
C ARG A 222 -11.11 -10.32 25.96
N HIS A 223 -10.86 -9.56 27.02
CA HIS A 223 -11.61 -9.64 28.26
C HIS A 223 -12.24 -8.29 28.62
N THR A 224 -13.50 -8.31 29.06
CA THR A 224 -14.16 -7.21 29.78
C THR A 224 -14.83 -7.75 31.03
N ASP A 225 -15.07 -6.89 32.03
CA ASP A 225 -15.78 -7.29 33.25
C ASP A 225 -17.24 -7.73 32.96
N ALA A 226 -17.81 -7.32 31.82
CA ALA A 226 -19.18 -7.66 31.41
C ALA A 226 -19.26 -8.99 30.64
N ASP A 227 -18.29 -9.26 29.77
CA ASP A 227 -18.33 -10.39 28.84
C ASP A 227 -17.43 -11.55 29.27
N GLY A 228 -16.52 -11.32 30.22
CA GLY A 228 -15.45 -12.26 30.54
C GLY A 228 -14.47 -12.40 29.36
N MET A 229 -13.78 -13.54 29.30
CA MET A 229 -12.80 -13.85 28.25
C MET A 229 -13.49 -14.35 26.97
N ILE A 230 -13.28 -13.62 25.87
CA ILE A 230 -13.77 -13.92 24.52
C ILE A 230 -12.59 -14.27 23.60
N ASP A 231 -12.75 -15.35 22.82
CA ASP A 231 -11.81 -15.75 21.78
C ASP A 231 -11.88 -14.83 20.56
N LEU A 232 -10.73 -14.32 20.12
CA LEU A 232 -10.58 -13.47 18.94
C LEU A 232 -10.28 -14.29 17.67
N GLY A 233 -9.95 -15.58 17.80
CA GLY A 233 -9.73 -16.53 16.72
C GLY A 233 -8.32 -16.46 16.09
N THR A 234 -8.13 -17.28 15.04
CA THR A 234 -6.87 -17.44 14.32
C THR A 234 -7.05 -17.21 12.81
N LEU A 235 -5.95 -17.06 12.06
CA LEU A 235 -5.95 -16.99 10.58
C LEU A 235 -6.07 -18.37 9.92
N GLY A 236 -6.67 -19.33 10.63
CA GLY A 236 -6.86 -20.72 10.20
C GLY A 236 -5.83 -21.71 10.75
N GLY A 237 -4.79 -21.23 11.44
CA GLY A 237 -3.84 -22.06 12.17
C GLY A 237 -4.21 -22.27 13.65
N GLN A 238 -3.29 -22.84 14.43
CA GLN A 238 -3.50 -23.21 15.84
C GLN A 238 -3.09 -22.15 16.87
N HIS A 239 -2.40 -21.10 16.43
CA HIS A 239 -1.83 -20.10 17.34
C HIS A 239 -2.20 -18.68 16.94
N SER A 240 -2.71 -17.90 17.88
CA SER A 240 -2.80 -16.45 17.82
C SER A 240 -2.53 -15.85 19.20
N ALA A 241 -2.07 -14.60 19.21
CA ALA A 241 -1.85 -13.82 20.42
C ALA A 241 -2.07 -12.33 20.14
N ALA A 242 -2.86 -11.67 20.98
CA ALA A 242 -2.97 -10.22 20.97
C ALA A 242 -1.90 -9.61 21.89
N THR A 243 -1.12 -8.67 21.35
CA THR A 243 0.01 -8.05 22.04
C THR A 243 -0.26 -6.60 22.43
N ALA A 244 -1.20 -5.93 21.76
CA ALA A 244 -1.61 -4.57 22.08
C ALA A 244 -3.09 -4.33 21.75
N VAL A 245 -3.66 -3.32 22.42
CA VAL A 245 -5.04 -2.86 22.22
C VAL A 245 -5.09 -1.33 22.14
N SER A 246 -6.00 -0.79 21.32
CA SER A 246 -6.21 0.65 21.20
C SER A 246 -6.77 1.25 22.49
N ALA A 247 -6.57 2.56 22.66
CA ALA A 247 -7.03 3.30 23.83
C ALA A 247 -8.53 3.13 24.12
N ASP A 248 -9.35 3.04 23.07
CA ASP A 248 -10.80 2.85 23.13
C ASP A 248 -11.23 1.36 23.23
N GLY A 249 -10.28 0.42 23.17
CA GLY A 249 -10.56 -1.01 23.27
C GLY A 249 -11.17 -1.66 22.02
N ASN A 250 -11.28 -0.93 20.89
CA ASN A 250 -11.95 -1.41 19.68
C ASN A 250 -11.03 -2.12 18.68
N ILE A 251 -9.72 -1.95 18.81
CA ILE A 251 -8.73 -2.57 17.93
C ILE A 251 -7.73 -3.34 18.79
N ALA A 252 -7.57 -4.64 18.54
CA ALA A 252 -6.45 -5.41 19.04
C ALA A 252 -5.51 -5.76 17.88
N VAL A 253 -4.21 -5.84 18.14
CA VAL A 253 -3.20 -6.25 17.17
C VAL A 253 -2.29 -7.32 17.77
N GLY A 254 -1.67 -8.11 16.91
CA GLY A 254 -0.75 -9.15 17.35
C GLY A 254 -0.36 -10.08 16.21
N LEU A 255 -0.23 -11.36 16.53
CA LEU A 255 0.27 -12.37 15.61
C LEU A 255 -0.72 -13.53 15.51
N SER A 256 -0.76 -14.18 14.35
CA SER A 256 -1.63 -15.32 14.11
C SER A 256 -1.06 -16.23 13.04
N LEU A 257 -1.14 -17.54 13.26
CA LEU A 257 -0.77 -18.55 12.28
C LEU A 257 -1.86 -18.71 11.24
N THR A 258 -1.44 -18.76 9.98
CA THR A 258 -2.29 -19.17 8.86
C THR A 258 -2.53 -20.68 8.89
N ALA A 259 -3.47 -21.17 8.08
CA ALA A 259 -3.68 -22.60 7.88
C ALA A 259 -2.44 -23.35 7.33
N SER A 260 -1.50 -22.66 6.67
CA SER A 260 -0.21 -23.22 6.23
C SER A 260 0.87 -23.24 7.31
N GLY A 261 0.61 -22.65 8.49
CA GLY A 261 1.58 -22.53 9.57
C GLY A 261 2.50 -21.32 9.46
N ASP A 262 2.19 -20.35 8.58
CA ASP A 262 2.95 -19.11 8.47
C ASP A 262 2.51 -18.12 9.55
N LEU A 263 3.46 -17.46 10.21
CA LEU A 263 3.18 -16.43 11.21
C LEU A 263 2.95 -15.07 10.55
N HIS A 264 1.72 -14.57 10.61
CA HIS A 264 1.33 -13.29 10.03
C HIS A 264 0.98 -12.27 11.13
N ALA A 265 1.13 -10.99 10.82
CA ALA A 265 0.58 -9.93 11.64
C ALA A 265 -0.95 -9.89 11.50
N ALA A 266 -1.65 -9.81 12.64
CA ALA A 266 -3.10 -9.86 12.72
C ALA A 266 -3.66 -8.59 13.36
N LEU A 267 -4.84 -8.18 12.89
CA LEU A 267 -5.64 -7.12 13.49
C LEU A 267 -7.05 -7.64 13.73
N TRP A 268 -7.56 -7.43 14.94
CA TRP A 268 -8.94 -7.70 15.31
C TRP A 268 -9.67 -6.38 15.53
N LYS A 269 -10.62 -6.09 14.64
CA LYS A 269 -11.54 -4.98 14.81
C LYS A 269 -12.78 -5.45 15.54
N ILE A 270 -12.92 -5.01 16.77
CA ILE A 270 -14.01 -5.35 17.67
C ILE A 270 -15.12 -4.31 17.45
N THR A 271 -16.31 -4.80 17.15
CA THR A 271 -17.52 -3.99 16.97
C THR A 271 -18.63 -4.55 17.84
N GLU A 272 -19.71 -3.79 18.03
CA GLU A 272 -20.91 -4.29 18.73
C GLU A 272 -21.48 -5.57 18.09
N THR A 273 -21.24 -5.77 16.79
CA THR A 273 -21.71 -6.93 16.03
C THR A 273 -20.75 -8.12 16.03
N GLY A 274 -19.58 -7.99 16.67
CA GLY A 274 -18.58 -9.04 16.77
C GLY A 274 -17.17 -8.60 16.33
N THR A 275 -16.27 -9.58 16.29
CA THR A 275 -14.85 -9.40 15.98
C THR A 275 -14.58 -9.69 14.50
N HIS A 276 -13.88 -8.77 13.83
CA HIS A 276 -13.39 -8.94 12.46
C HIS A 276 -11.88 -9.10 12.45
N LEU A 277 -11.41 -10.30 12.13
CA LEU A 277 -9.99 -10.62 12.00
C LEU A 277 -9.48 -10.33 10.58
N LEU A 278 -8.40 -9.57 10.50
CA LEU A 278 -7.69 -9.18 9.29
C LEU A 278 -6.23 -9.63 9.32
N ASP A 279 -5.81 -10.25 8.22
CA ASP A 279 -4.42 -10.61 7.94
C ASP A 279 -3.71 -9.40 7.32
N LEU A 280 -2.74 -8.82 8.03
CA LEU A 280 -2.09 -7.58 7.60
C LEU A 280 -1.05 -7.83 6.50
N ASP A 281 -0.41 -9.01 6.46
CA ASP A 281 0.53 -9.43 5.43
C ASP A 281 -0.20 -9.64 4.10
N ASN A 282 -1.33 -10.35 4.13
CA ASN A 282 -2.20 -10.49 2.97
C ASN A 282 -2.84 -9.15 2.59
N THR A 283 -3.23 -8.30 3.54
CA THR A 283 -3.75 -6.95 3.24
C THR A 283 -2.69 -6.14 2.48
N ARG A 284 -1.43 -6.15 2.90
CA ARG A 284 -0.32 -5.49 2.19
C ARG A 284 -0.14 -6.05 0.77
N SER A 285 -0.23 -7.36 0.61
CA SER A 285 -0.11 -8.04 -0.69
C SER A 285 -1.28 -7.72 -1.63
N ALA A 286 -2.50 -7.66 -1.10
CA ALA A 286 -3.70 -7.23 -1.82
C ALA A 286 -3.57 -5.78 -2.31
N MET A 287 -2.98 -4.89 -1.51
CA MET A 287 -2.72 -3.50 -1.89
C MET A 287 -1.70 -3.40 -3.03
N ALA A 288 -0.62 -4.19 -2.99
CA ALA A 288 0.35 -4.26 -4.08
C ALA A 288 -0.28 -4.75 -5.40
N LYS A 289 -1.09 -5.81 -5.34
CA LYS A 289 -1.84 -6.32 -6.51
C LYS A 289 -2.82 -5.26 -7.05
N SER A 290 -3.53 -4.56 -6.17
CA SER A 290 -4.44 -3.48 -6.54
C SER A 290 -3.72 -2.31 -7.22
N ALA A 291 -2.50 -1.98 -6.75
CA ALA A 291 -1.65 -0.95 -7.35
C ALA A 291 -1.22 -1.33 -8.78
N ASN A 292 -0.76 -2.56 -8.99
CA ASN A 292 -0.35 -3.04 -10.31
C ASN A 292 -1.49 -3.03 -11.32
N ARG A 293 -2.68 -3.50 -10.93
CA ARG A 293 -3.87 -3.43 -11.79
C ARG A 293 -4.26 -1.99 -12.13
N ALA A 294 -4.13 -1.06 -11.17
CA ALA A 294 -4.39 0.35 -11.41
C ALA A 294 -3.44 0.96 -12.46
N TRP A 295 -2.15 0.58 -12.44
CA TRP A 295 -1.19 0.99 -13.47
C TRP A 295 -1.51 0.40 -14.85
N GLY A 296 -1.87 -0.89 -14.91
CA GLY A 296 -2.31 -1.53 -16.16
C GLY A 296 -3.52 -0.83 -16.82
N VAL A 297 -4.44 -0.31 -16.00
CA VAL A 297 -5.57 0.50 -16.50
C VAL A 297 -5.11 1.84 -17.07
N LEU A 298 -4.11 2.49 -16.49
CA LEU A 298 -3.55 3.74 -17.03
C LEU A 298 -2.73 3.51 -18.31
N ASP A 299 -2.04 2.38 -18.43
CA ASP A 299 -1.39 1.93 -19.67
C ASP A 299 -2.41 1.82 -20.81
N LEU A 300 -3.53 1.14 -20.57
CA LEU A 300 -4.61 1.02 -21.55
C LEU A 300 -5.14 2.39 -22.02
N ARG A 301 -5.26 3.36 -21.10
CA ARG A 301 -5.69 4.73 -21.47
C ARG A 301 -4.63 5.48 -22.25
N SER A 302 -3.35 5.26 -21.98
CA SER A 302 -2.26 5.83 -22.77
C SER A 302 -2.31 5.31 -24.20
N ALA A 303 -2.43 3.99 -24.39
CA ALA A 303 -2.53 3.38 -25.71
C ALA A 303 -3.79 3.82 -26.49
N GLN A 304 -4.92 4.02 -25.80
CA GLN A 304 -6.12 4.59 -26.42
C GLN A 304 -5.90 6.03 -26.91
N LEU A 305 -5.21 6.88 -26.14
CA LEU A 305 -4.87 8.24 -26.56
C LEU A 305 -3.93 8.24 -27.77
N ASP A 306 -2.95 7.35 -27.82
CA ASP A 306 -2.00 7.25 -28.93
C ASP A 306 -2.69 6.88 -30.24
N ARG A 307 -3.59 5.89 -30.18
CA ARG A 307 -4.43 5.51 -31.32
C ARG A 307 -5.38 6.63 -31.75
N LEU A 308 -5.96 7.35 -30.80
CA LEU A 308 -6.81 8.52 -31.08
C LEU A 308 -6.03 9.63 -31.80
N MET A 309 -4.82 9.93 -31.35
CA MET A 309 -3.95 10.93 -31.98
C MET A 309 -3.46 10.53 -33.37
N SER A 310 -3.49 9.25 -33.74
CA SER A 310 -3.09 8.78 -35.07
C SER A 310 -4.24 8.65 -36.06
N GLN A 311 -5.50 8.79 -35.63
CA GLN A 311 -6.65 8.71 -36.54
C GLN A 311 -6.73 9.91 -37.49
N GLU A 312 -7.00 9.62 -38.76
CA GLU A 312 -7.16 10.61 -39.82
C GLU A 312 -8.13 10.07 -40.88
N CYS A 313 -8.91 10.98 -41.47
CA CYS A 313 -9.63 10.71 -42.71
C CYS A 313 -8.79 11.26 -43.85
N GLN A 314 -8.11 10.39 -44.61
CA GLN A 314 -7.33 10.80 -45.78
C GLN A 314 -8.30 11.31 -46.87
N ILE A 315 -8.01 12.48 -47.43
CA ILE A 315 -8.85 13.18 -48.42
C ILE A 315 -8.07 13.31 -49.73
N ASP A 316 -8.19 12.31 -50.59
CA ASP A 316 -7.49 12.27 -51.88
C ASP A 316 -8.18 13.17 -52.92
N SER A 317 -9.51 13.20 -52.88
CA SER A 317 -10.37 14.04 -53.71
C SER A 317 -11.49 14.67 -52.86
N GLY A 318 -11.99 15.83 -53.27
CA GLY A 318 -13.06 16.52 -52.56
C GLY A 318 -12.59 17.40 -51.39
N SER A 319 -13.57 17.91 -50.63
CA SER A 319 -13.37 18.87 -49.52
C SER A 319 -13.67 18.29 -48.14
N PHE A 320 -14.45 17.19 -48.06
CA PHE A 320 -14.85 16.58 -46.79
C PHE A 320 -14.66 15.07 -46.79
N CYS A 321 -14.45 14.49 -45.62
CA CYS A 321 -14.32 13.05 -45.44
C CYS A 321 -14.99 12.58 -44.16
N ILE A 322 -15.72 11.48 -44.25
CA ILE A 322 -16.30 10.79 -43.10
C ILE A 322 -15.67 9.40 -43.04
N GLY A 323 -15.04 9.09 -41.91
CA GLY A 323 -14.47 7.80 -41.60
C GLY A 323 -15.22 7.13 -40.45
N VAL A 324 -15.62 5.88 -40.61
CA VAL A 324 -16.22 5.07 -39.54
C VAL A 324 -15.52 3.74 -39.44
N GLY A 325 -15.08 3.36 -38.24
CA GLY A 325 -14.23 2.21 -38.09
C GLY A 325 -14.24 1.59 -36.69
N PRO A 326 -14.57 0.30 -36.55
CA PRO A 326 -14.32 -0.43 -35.32
C PRO A 326 -12.82 -0.72 -35.17
N SER A 327 -12.40 -0.84 -33.93
CA SER A 327 -11.06 -1.27 -33.58
C SER A 327 -11.10 -2.16 -32.36
N TYR A 328 -10.20 -3.14 -32.36
CA TYR A 328 -10.01 -4.10 -31.29
C TYR A 328 -8.57 -4.03 -30.84
N SER A 329 -8.34 -4.01 -29.54
CA SER A 329 -7.01 -4.07 -28.95
C SER A 329 -7.01 -4.98 -27.74
N ARG A 330 -5.90 -5.68 -27.52
CA ARG A 330 -5.73 -6.60 -26.40
C ARG A 330 -4.28 -6.58 -25.92
N ASN A 331 -4.13 -6.70 -24.61
CA ASN A 331 -2.89 -7.09 -23.96
C ASN A 331 -3.16 -8.29 -23.02
N ARG A 332 -2.22 -8.64 -22.15
CA ARG A 332 -2.28 -9.81 -21.27
C ARG A 332 -3.38 -9.73 -20.21
N GLU A 333 -3.83 -8.52 -19.85
CA GLU A 333 -4.79 -8.29 -18.76
C GLU A 333 -6.12 -7.69 -19.21
N THR A 334 -6.14 -7.02 -20.36
CA THR A 334 -7.28 -6.20 -20.80
C THR A 334 -7.57 -6.39 -22.29
N ARG A 335 -8.82 -6.16 -22.67
CA ARG A 335 -9.22 -6.03 -24.08
C ARG A 335 -10.24 -4.91 -24.23
N GLN A 336 -10.21 -4.25 -25.38
CA GLN A 336 -11.11 -3.16 -25.70
C GLN A 336 -11.53 -3.24 -27.16
N THR A 337 -12.84 -3.16 -27.37
CA THR A 337 -13.48 -2.93 -28.67
C THR A 337 -14.09 -1.53 -28.65
N SER A 338 -13.67 -0.66 -29.56
CA SER A 338 -14.26 0.67 -29.71
C SER A 338 -14.62 0.95 -31.17
N THR A 339 -15.56 1.85 -31.39
CA THR A 339 -15.90 2.37 -32.71
C THR A 339 -15.60 3.84 -32.77
N SER A 340 -14.92 4.23 -33.85
CA SER A 340 -14.55 5.60 -34.12
C SER A 340 -15.37 6.20 -35.26
N LEU A 341 -15.73 7.47 -35.12
CA LEU A 341 -16.27 8.34 -36.17
C LEU A 341 -15.30 9.50 -36.33
N THR A 342 -14.71 9.64 -37.51
CA THR A 342 -13.79 10.73 -37.86
C THR A 342 -14.43 11.61 -38.93
N LEU A 343 -14.46 12.92 -38.68
CA LEU A 343 -14.89 13.93 -39.63
C LEU A 343 -13.68 14.76 -40.03
N GLY A 344 -13.35 14.78 -41.31
CA GLY A 344 -12.25 15.54 -41.88
C GLY A 344 -12.74 16.59 -42.87
N ALA A 345 -12.03 17.70 -42.95
CA ALA A 345 -12.17 18.72 -43.97
C ALA A 345 -10.79 19.04 -44.56
N ARG A 346 -10.77 19.42 -45.84
CA ARG A 346 -9.59 19.83 -46.59
C ARG A 346 -9.78 21.27 -47.09
N PRO A 347 -9.50 22.30 -46.24
CA PRO A 347 -9.72 23.70 -46.61
C PRO A 347 -8.81 24.20 -47.74
N SER A 348 -7.68 23.53 -47.97
CA SER A 348 -6.78 23.78 -49.09
C SER A 348 -6.10 22.47 -49.48
N ASP A 349 -5.42 22.44 -50.63
CA ASP A 349 -4.69 21.24 -51.09
C ASP A 349 -3.58 20.79 -50.13
N HIS A 350 -3.12 21.67 -49.24
CA HIS A 350 -2.01 21.41 -48.32
C HIS A 350 -2.45 21.29 -46.86
N LEU A 351 -3.73 21.43 -46.55
CA LEU A 351 -4.22 21.48 -45.18
C LEU A 351 -5.43 20.56 -45.01
N ARG A 352 -5.36 19.69 -44.00
CA ARG A 352 -6.45 18.85 -43.53
C ARG A 352 -6.67 19.10 -42.05
N VAL A 353 -7.93 19.17 -41.65
CA VAL A 353 -8.34 19.31 -40.25
C VAL A 353 -9.42 18.29 -39.96
N GLY A 354 -9.48 17.79 -38.72
CA GLY A 354 -10.54 16.87 -38.38
C GLY A 354 -10.71 16.61 -36.90
N ILE A 355 -11.82 15.95 -36.60
CA ILE A 355 -12.21 15.52 -35.26
C ILE A 355 -12.59 14.04 -35.31
N THR A 356 -12.21 13.31 -34.26
CA THR A 356 -12.52 11.90 -34.06
C THR A 356 -13.28 11.76 -32.75
N LEU A 357 -14.36 11.00 -32.78
CA LEU A 357 -15.11 10.53 -31.62
C LEU A 357 -14.93 9.02 -31.52
N ASP A 358 -14.41 8.51 -30.40
CA ASP A 358 -14.21 7.08 -30.14
C ASP A 358 -15.06 6.61 -28.97
N GLN A 359 -15.95 5.66 -29.22
CA GLN A 359 -16.86 5.10 -28.25
C GLN A 359 -16.50 3.64 -27.96
N ASN A 360 -16.22 3.33 -26.70
CA ASN A 360 -16.02 1.95 -26.27
C ASN A 360 -17.36 1.18 -26.34
N LEU A 361 -17.40 0.11 -27.13
CA LEU A 361 -18.52 -0.81 -27.26
C LEU A 361 -18.45 -1.92 -26.20
N ASP A 362 -17.29 -2.57 -26.12
CA ASP A 362 -16.98 -3.62 -25.15
C ASP A 362 -15.60 -3.36 -24.55
N GLN A 363 -15.47 -3.57 -23.24
CA GLN A 363 -14.20 -3.37 -22.55
C GLN A 363 -14.11 -4.34 -21.38
N GLN A 364 -13.08 -5.18 -21.39
CA GLN A 364 -12.67 -5.97 -20.25
C GLN A 364 -11.50 -5.26 -19.57
N LEU A 365 -11.80 -4.69 -18.40
CA LEU A 365 -10.81 -4.19 -17.46
C LEU A 365 -10.30 -5.37 -16.59
N PRO A 366 -9.21 -5.20 -15.81
CA PRO A 366 -8.83 -6.19 -14.81
C PRO A 366 -10.01 -6.48 -13.87
N ASP A 367 -10.10 -7.69 -13.32
CA ASP A 367 -11.30 -8.19 -12.62
C ASP A 367 -11.80 -7.31 -11.46
N ASN A 368 -10.94 -6.46 -10.92
CA ASN A 368 -11.25 -5.55 -9.83
C ASN A 368 -11.67 -4.13 -10.28
N TYR A 369 -11.80 -3.89 -11.58
CA TYR A 369 -12.31 -2.67 -12.18
C TYR A 369 -13.57 -2.96 -13.01
N THR A 370 -14.65 -2.26 -12.72
CA THR A 370 -15.89 -2.35 -13.51
C THR A 370 -16.28 -0.97 -14.04
N LYS A 371 -16.90 -0.95 -15.22
CA LYS A 371 -17.37 0.29 -15.85
C LYS A 371 -18.53 0.86 -15.01
N ALA A 372 -18.44 2.14 -14.66
CA ALA A 372 -19.48 2.82 -13.91
C ALA A 372 -20.20 3.86 -14.79
N GLY A 373 -21.50 3.65 -15.04
CA GLY A 373 -22.34 4.60 -15.79
C GLY A 373 -22.01 4.72 -17.29
N SER A 374 -22.57 5.76 -17.92
CA SER A 374 -22.29 6.11 -19.32
C SER A 374 -21.02 6.96 -19.41
N ASN A 375 -20.14 6.61 -20.35
CA ASN A 375 -18.94 7.38 -20.64
C ASN A 375 -19.20 8.24 -21.87
N ALA A 376 -18.79 9.51 -21.82
CA ALA A 376 -18.67 10.32 -23.03
C ALA A 376 -17.66 9.65 -23.99
N PRO A 377 -17.87 9.79 -25.31
CA PRO A 377 -16.88 9.34 -26.28
C PRO A 377 -15.55 10.06 -26.00
N ALA A 378 -14.44 9.35 -26.19
CA ALA A 378 -13.14 9.99 -26.24
C ALA A 378 -13.07 10.84 -27.52
N VAL A 379 -12.37 11.97 -27.44
CA VAL A 379 -12.32 12.95 -28.53
C VAL A 379 -10.88 13.17 -28.92
N ALA A 380 -10.60 13.25 -30.22
CA ALA A 380 -9.33 13.76 -30.73
C ALA A 380 -9.57 14.78 -31.84
N MET A 381 -8.63 15.69 -31.99
CA MET A 381 -8.59 16.64 -33.08
C MET A 381 -7.22 16.59 -33.73
N PHE A 382 -7.16 16.85 -35.03
CA PHE A 382 -5.90 16.92 -35.75
C PHE A 382 -5.88 18.06 -36.77
N VAL A 383 -4.67 18.50 -37.06
CA VAL A 383 -4.30 19.35 -38.19
C VAL A 383 -3.15 18.66 -38.88
N ALA A 384 -3.31 18.36 -40.17
CA ALA A 384 -2.29 17.73 -41.01
C ALA A 384 -1.98 18.63 -42.20
N MET A 385 -0.70 18.74 -42.53
CA MET A 385 -0.18 19.52 -43.63
C MET A 385 0.68 18.66 -44.53
N ASP A 386 0.59 18.87 -45.84
CA ASP A 386 1.29 18.09 -46.86
C ASP A 386 1.65 19.01 -48.03
N GLU A 387 2.95 19.12 -48.33
CA GLU A 387 3.50 19.96 -49.39
C GLU A 387 2.91 19.64 -50.76
N SER A 388 2.64 18.36 -51.05
CA SER A 388 2.14 17.91 -52.34
C SER A 388 0.62 17.69 -52.39
N GLY A 389 -0.01 17.59 -51.22
CA GLY A 389 -1.40 17.12 -51.08
C GLY A 389 -1.62 15.65 -51.48
N GLN A 390 -0.54 14.90 -51.73
CA GLN A 390 -0.53 13.53 -52.28
C GLN A 390 0.43 12.60 -51.51
N GLY A 391 0.79 12.96 -50.28
CA GLY A 391 1.66 12.18 -49.42
C GLY A 391 3.14 12.25 -49.79
N LEU A 392 3.58 13.27 -50.53
CA LEU A 392 4.96 13.50 -50.94
C LEU A 392 5.53 14.81 -50.40
N GLY A 393 6.85 14.86 -50.28
CA GLY A 393 7.55 16.04 -49.75
C GLY A 393 7.32 16.19 -48.25
N TRP A 394 7.41 17.41 -47.75
CA TRP A 394 7.26 17.69 -46.33
C TRP A 394 5.84 17.46 -45.84
N GLN A 395 5.75 16.78 -44.70
CA GLN A 395 4.51 16.50 -43.99
C GLN A 395 4.63 16.95 -42.54
N GLY A 396 3.55 17.50 -42.01
CA GLY A 396 3.45 17.91 -40.62
C GLY A 396 2.09 17.55 -40.03
N ARG A 397 2.06 17.09 -38.78
CA ARG A 397 0.82 16.77 -38.08
C ARG A 397 0.86 17.26 -36.65
N LEU A 398 -0.23 17.87 -36.22
CA LEU A 398 -0.54 18.21 -34.83
C LEU A 398 -1.80 17.46 -34.43
N ALA A 399 -1.80 16.82 -33.27
CA ALA A 399 -2.99 16.19 -32.74
C ALA A 399 -3.12 16.40 -31.22
N ALA A 400 -4.37 16.45 -30.75
CA ALA A 400 -4.69 16.49 -29.33
C ALA A 400 -5.84 15.54 -29.05
N ALA A 401 -5.79 14.82 -27.94
CA ALA A 401 -6.81 13.85 -27.55
C ALA A 401 -7.18 14.01 -26.07
N TYR A 402 -8.45 13.72 -25.76
CA TYR A 402 -8.99 13.72 -24.40
C TYR A 402 -9.94 12.54 -24.20
N LEU A 403 -9.83 11.89 -23.03
CA LEU A 403 -10.77 10.86 -22.60
C LEU A 403 -11.10 11.00 -21.11
N SER A 404 -12.31 10.59 -20.75
CA SER A 404 -12.76 10.53 -19.36
C SER A 404 -13.78 9.41 -19.18
N SER A 405 -13.59 8.58 -18.16
CA SER A 405 -14.50 7.49 -17.83
C SER A 405 -14.61 7.27 -16.33
N LYS A 406 -15.78 6.87 -15.84
CA LYS A 406 -15.95 6.46 -14.44
C LYS A 406 -15.76 4.94 -14.30
N VAL A 407 -15.18 4.54 -13.16
CA VAL A 407 -14.93 3.14 -12.82
C VAL A 407 -15.28 2.89 -11.37
N ASP A 408 -15.91 1.75 -11.11
CA ASP A 408 -16.02 1.17 -9.78
C ASP A 408 -14.83 0.24 -9.57
N ILE A 409 -14.20 0.34 -8.41
CA ILE A 409 -12.95 -0.33 -8.08
C ILE A 409 -13.17 -1.13 -6.81
N ARG A 410 -12.86 -2.41 -6.87
CA ARG A 410 -12.81 -3.31 -5.71
C ARG A 410 -11.36 -3.55 -5.33
N ARG A 411 -11.01 -3.48 -4.05
CA ARG A 411 -9.70 -3.91 -3.56
C ARG A 411 -9.55 -5.41 -3.80
N GLU A 412 -8.35 -5.84 -4.19
CA GLU A 412 -8.04 -7.26 -4.34
C GLU A 412 -8.36 -8.02 -3.05
N GLN A 413 -9.00 -9.18 -3.16
CA GLN A 413 -9.37 -9.99 -2.00
C GLN A 413 -8.49 -11.23 -1.92
N LEU A 414 -7.72 -11.32 -0.83
CA LEU A 414 -7.01 -12.52 -0.39
C LEU A 414 -7.68 -13.09 0.87
N ALA A 415 -7.20 -14.25 1.34
CA ALA A 415 -7.68 -14.86 2.58
C ALA A 415 -7.59 -13.86 3.74
N CYS A 416 -8.66 -13.77 4.54
CA CYS A 416 -8.74 -12.88 5.71
C CYS A 416 -8.41 -11.40 5.40
N THR A 417 -8.81 -10.91 4.23
CA THR A 417 -8.72 -9.49 3.87
C THR A 417 -10.07 -8.93 3.45
N ASP A 418 -10.24 -7.63 3.68
CA ASP A 418 -11.39 -6.85 3.22
C ASP A 418 -11.32 -6.54 1.72
N ALA A 419 -12.47 -6.56 1.05
CA ALA A 419 -12.61 -6.30 -0.39
C ALA A 419 -13.39 -5.00 -0.65
N GLY A 420 -12.88 -3.91 -0.07
CA GLY A 420 -13.52 -2.59 -0.10
C GLY A 420 -13.76 -2.08 -1.51
N GLN A 421 -14.88 -1.40 -1.71
CA GLN A 421 -15.33 -0.90 -3.00
C GLN A 421 -15.48 0.61 -2.96
N GLY A 422 -15.00 1.28 -4.01
CA GLY A 422 -15.14 2.71 -4.19
C GLY A 422 -15.19 3.09 -5.66
N ARG A 423 -15.60 4.34 -5.93
CA ARG A 423 -15.74 4.86 -7.29
C ARG A 423 -14.69 5.91 -7.59
N SER A 424 -14.08 5.83 -8.77
CA SER A 424 -13.13 6.83 -9.26
C SER A 424 -13.41 7.24 -10.71
N SER A 425 -12.65 8.23 -11.18
CA SER A 425 -12.63 8.65 -12.58
C SER A 425 -11.23 8.49 -13.16
N LEU A 426 -11.17 7.90 -14.35
CA LEU A 426 -9.98 7.86 -15.19
C LEU A 426 -10.04 9.04 -16.15
N ARG A 427 -8.95 9.81 -16.23
CA ARG A 427 -8.81 10.96 -17.14
C ARG A 427 -7.53 10.83 -17.92
N GLY A 428 -7.58 11.18 -19.21
CA GLY A 428 -6.44 11.14 -20.09
C GLY A 428 -6.45 12.35 -21.02
N LYS A 429 -5.29 12.96 -21.21
CA LYS A 429 -5.05 13.97 -22.24
C LYS A 429 -3.73 13.67 -22.94
N ALA A 430 -3.67 13.93 -24.23
CA ALA A 430 -2.45 13.77 -24.99
C ALA A 430 -2.33 14.83 -26.08
N PHE A 431 -1.09 15.10 -26.48
CA PHE A 431 -0.73 15.99 -27.55
C PHE A 431 0.41 15.37 -28.36
N SER A 432 0.42 15.55 -29.67
CA SER A 432 1.52 15.13 -30.52
C SER A 432 1.82 16.15 -31.62
N ILE A 433 3.10 16.24 -31.96
CA ILE A 433 3.63 16.91 -33.15
C ILE A 433 4.50 15.92 -33.90
N GLU A 434 4.28 15.79 -35.20
CA GLU A 434 5.04 14.89 -36.07
C GLU A 434 5.42 15.60 -37.36
N GLY A 435 6.63 15.35 -37.84
CA GLY A 435 7.12 15.74 -39.15
C GLY A 435 7.64 14.54 -39.92
N GLY A 436 7.46 14.53 -41.23
CA GLY A 436 7.95 13.48 -42.11
C GLY A 436 8.25 13.98 -43.51
N TYR A 437 8.92 13.15 -44.32
CA TYR A 437 9.22 13.46 -45.71
C TYR A 437 8.86 12.28 -46.62
N GLY A 438 7.85 12.45 -47.48
CA GLY A 438 7.36 11.41 -48.38
C GLY A 438 8.21 11.29 -49.64
N LEU A 439 8.83 10.14 -49.85
CA LEU A 439 9.65 9.79 -51.01
C LEU A 439 8.90 8.79 -51.90
N ARG A 440 8.87 9.04 -53.22
CA ARG A 440 8.32 8.09 -54.20
C ARG A 440 9.42 7.28 -54.88
N LEU A 441 9.31 5.96 -54.79
CA LEU A 441 10.17 4.95 -55.43
C LEU A 441 9.27 4.04 -56.28
N ASP A 442 9.05 4.39 -57.54
CA ASP A 442 8.06 3.76 -58.44
C ASP A 442 6.64 3.74 -57.83
N SER A 443 6.13 2.54 -57.50
CA SER A 443 4.81 2.32 -56.87
C SER A 443 4.86 2.28 -55.34
N LEU A 444 6.04 2.46 -54.73
CA LEU A 444 6.26 2.49 -53.30
C LEU A 444 6.49 3.94 -52.83
N THR A 445 5.71 4.37 -51.85
CA THR A 445 5.97 5.60 -51.10
C THR A 445 6.62 5.22 -49.77
N VAL A 446 7.71 5.89 -49.41
CA VAL A 446 8.43 5.70 -48.14
C VAL A 446 8.45 7.05 -47.41
N THR A 447 7.95 7.06 -46.18
CA THR A 447 7.84 8.25 -45.35
C THR A 447 8.55 8.01 -44.02
N PRO A 448 9.85 8.32 -43.92
CA PRO A 448 10.49 8.52 -42.63
C PRO A 448 9.79 9.64 -41.86
N TYR A 449 9.61 9.46 -40.56
CA TYR A 449 9.00 10.44 -39.67
C TYR A 449 9.73 10.54 -38.33
N ILE A 450 9.57 11.68 -37.70
CA ILE A 450 9.98 11.97 -36.33
C ILE A 450 8.91 12.82 -35.66
N GLY A 451 8.62 12.57 -34.39
CA GLY A 451 7.60 13.29 -33.66
C GLY A 451 7.81 13.28 -32.16
N LEU A 452 7.24 14.29 -31.50
CA LEU A 452 7.19 14.40 -30.06
C LEU A 452 5.74 14.21 -29.61
N SER A 453 5.51 13.36 -28.62
CA SER A 453 4.19 13.22 -28.00
C SER A 453 4.26 13.35 -26.49
N GLN A 454 3.24 13.96 -25.90
CA GLN A 454 3.08 14.07 -24.46
C GLN A 454 1.75 13.44 -24.07
N THR A 455 1.77 12.52 -23.11
CA THR A 455 0.56 11.87 -22.59
C THR A 455 0.50 11.99 -21.08
N GLN A 456 -0.65 12.45 -20.57
CA GLN A 456 -0.93 12.49 -19.14
C GLN A 456 -2.21 11.70 -18.86
N VAL A 457 -2.07 10.63 -18.08
CA VAL A 457 -3.17 9.75 -17.65
C VAL A 457 -3.25 9.72 -16.12
N SER A 458 -4.46 9.66 -15.58
CA SER A 458 -4.68 9.67 -14.13
C SER A 458 -5.92 8.91 -13.71
N ARG A 459 -5.86 8.35 -12.50
CA ARG A 459 -7.02 7.91 -11.71
C ARG A 459 -7.17 8.88 -10.55
N GLN A 460 -8.33 9.52 -10.45
CA GLN A 460 -8.61 10.45 -9.36
C GLN A 460 -8.62 9.72 -8.00
N GLY A 461 -8.39 10.45 -6.92
CA GLY A 461 -8.52 9.90 -5.57
C GLY A 461 -9.94 9.44 -5.29
N TYR A 462 -10.09 8.45 -4.41
CA TYR A 462 -11.39 7.93 -3.96
C TYR A 462 -11.26 7.26 -2.60
N SER A 463 -12.38 7.03 -1.95
CA SER A 463 -12.47 6.24 -0.71
C SER A 463 -13.41 5.06 -0.91
N GLU A 464 -13.11 3.96 -0.22
CA GLU A 464 -14.02 2.82 -0.14
C GLU A 464 -15.24 3.18 0.72
N HIS A 465 -16.43 2.78 0.27
CA HIS A 465 -17.70 3.07 0.94
C HIS A 465 -18.53 1.82 1.27
N SER A 466 -18.09 0.64 0.83
CA SER A 466 -18.75 -0.63 1.12
C SER A 466 -17.78 -1.81 0.99
N GLY A 467 -18.12 -2.97 1.57
CA GLY A 467 -17.35 -4.20 1.40
C GLY A 467 -16.04 -4.28 2.18
N ALA A 468 -15.79 -3.34 3.10
CA ALA A 468 -14.64 -3.34 4.00
C ALA A 468 -15.05 -2.89 5.40
N VAL A 469 -14.57 -3.59 6.41
CA VAL A 469 -14.59 -3.15 7.81
C VAL A 469 -13.53 -2.05 8.01
N MET A 470 -12.42 -2.15 7.28
CA MET A 470 -11.30 -1.21 7.22
C MET A 470 -11.24 -0.58 5.83
N ALA A 471 -12.03 0.48 5.67
CA ALA A 471 -12.09 1.25 4.43
C ALA A 471 -10.78 2.01 4.19
N ALA A 472 -10.26 1.90 2.96
CA ALA A 472 -9.11 2.66 2.52
C ALA A 472 -9.51 3.92 1.73
N SER A 473 -8.73 4.98 1.91
CA SER A 473 -8.73 6.16 1.06
C SER A 473 -7.49 6.16 0.18
N TYR A 474 -7.68 6.36 -1.11
CA TYR A 474 -6.62 6.31 -2.11
C TYR A 474 -6.36 7.70 -2.70
N ALA A 475 -5.09 8.07 -2.78
CA ALA A 475 -4.71 9.32 -3.43
C ALA A 475 -4.94 9.25 -4.94
N LYS A 476 -4.94 10.42 -5.57
CA LYS A 476 -4.80 10.52 -7.03
C LYS A 476 -3.48 9.85 -7.43
N MET A 477 -3.51 9.11 -8.54
CA MET A 477 -2.32 8.60 -9.20
C MET A 477 -2.29 9.10 -10.64
N GLN A 478 -1.12 9.55 -11.09
CA GLN A 478 -0.92 10.12 -12.41
C GLN A 478 0.41 9.64 -13.01
N ARG A 479 0.42 9.56 -14.34
CA ARG A 479 1.66 9.46 -15.12
C ARG A 479 1.63 10.48 -16.25
N SER A 480 2.71 11.24 -16.38
CA SER A 480 2.98 12.16 -17.47
C SER A 480 4.26 11.72 -18.17
N VAL A 481 4.19 11.46 -19.48
CA VAL A 481 5.35 10.99 -20.27
C VAL A 481 5.48 11.83 -21.52
N THR A 482 6.68 12.36 -21.75
CA THR A 482 7.09 12.98 -23.01
C THR A 482 7.93 11.99 -23.80
N ARG A 483 7.59 11.76 -25.08
CA ARG A 483 8.16 10.70 -25.91
C ARG A 483 8.62 11.23 -27.25
N LEU A 484 9.80 10.78 -27.66
CA LEU A 484 10.27 10.86 -29.03
C LEU A 484 9.80 9.61 -29.79
N ASN A 485 9.18 9.82 -30.93
CA ASN A 485 8.72 8.77 -31.83
C ASN A 485 9.48 8.95 -33.14
N ALA A 486 10.11 7.91 -33.65
CA ALA A 486 10.80 7.95 -34.93
C ALA A 486 10.54 6.66 -35.69
N GLY A 487 10.36 6.72 -36.99
CA GLY A 487 10.08 5.51 -37.74
C GLY A 487 9.95 5.74 -39.23
N VAL A 488 9.46 4.71 -39.90
CA VAL A 488 9.21 4.71 -41.34
C VAL A 488 7.82 4.14 -41.60
N ARG A 489 7.05 4.82 -42.44
CA ARG A 489 5.80 4.31 -43.02
C ARG A 489 6.02 4.04 -44.50
N THR A 490 5.43 2.98 -45.01
CA THR A 490 5.50 2.63 -46.43
C THR A 490 4.13 2.34 -46.98
N ALA A 491 3.83 2.82 -48.18
CA ALA A 491 2.59 2.57 -48.89
C ALA A 491 2.90 2.11 -50.32
N LYS A 492 2.52 0.87 -50.67
CA LYS A 492 2.77 0.28 -51.99
C LYS A 492 1.46 0.09 -52.74
N ARG A 493 1.30 0.78 -53.86
CA ARG A 493 0.15 0.60 -54.76
C ARG A 493 0.36 -0.64 -55.61
N LEU A 494 -0.43 -1.69 -55.38
CA LEU A 494 -0.40 -2.93 -56.16
C LEU A 494 -1.29 -2.82 -57.40
N THR A 495 -2.43 -2.17 -57.27
CA THR A 495 -3.35 -1.87 -58.36
C THR A 495 -3.90 -0.44 -58.19
N LYS A 496 -4.78 0.00 -59.09
CA LYS A 496 -5.49 1.29 -58.92
C LYS A 496 -6.42 1.30 -57.70
N GLN A 497 -6.80 0.13 -57.20
CA GLN A 497 -7.75 -0.01 -56.08
C GLN A 497 -7.07 -0.48 -54.79
N LEU A 498 -5.97 -1.22 -54.86
CA LEU A 498 -5.34 -1.86 -53.71
C LEU A 498 -3.99 -1.24 -53.37
N GLU A 499 -3.88 -0.77 -52.13
CA GLU A 499 -2.64 -0.25 -51.52
C GLU A 499 -2.30 -1.06 -50.26
N LEU A 500 -1.03 -1.45 -50.12
CA LEU A 500 -0.52 -2.12 -48.93
C LEU A 500 0.32 -1.15 -48.10
N ASN A 501 0.07 -1.14 -46.80
CA ASN A 501 0.71 -0.24 -45.83
C ASN A 501 1.55 -1.04 -44.84
N ALA A 502 2.72 -0.52 -44.48
CA ALA A 502 3.53 -1.05 -43.39
C ALA A 502 4.19 0.09 -42.60
N SER A 503 4.48 -0.15 -41.33
CA SER A 503 5.14 0.81 -40.46
C SER A 503 6.04 0.11 -39.44
N LEU A 504 7.18 0.74 -39.16
CA LEU A 504 8.08 0.39 -38.08
C LEU A 504 8.43 1.68 -37.32
N GLY A 505 8.42 1.60 -36.00
CA GLY A 505 8.65 2.75 -35.12
C GLY A 505 9.47 2.40 -33.89
N LEU A 506 10.28 3.36 -33.46
CA LEU A 506 10.99 3.43 -32.21
C LEU A 506 10.33 4.52 -31.35
N ILE A 507 10.04 4.20 -30.10
CA ILE A 507 9.48 5.11 -29.11
C ILE A 507 10.49 5.22 -27.97
N GLN A 508 10.94 6.43 -27.66
CA GLN A 508 11.86 6.73 -26.59
C GLN A 508 11.20 7.69 -25.59
N ASP A 509 11.04 7.26 -24.35
CA ASP A 509 10.62 8.13 -23.25
C ASP A 509 11.78 9.09 -22.93
N LEU A 510 11.51 10.40 -23.01
CA LEU A 510 12.50 11.47 -22.75
C LEU A 510 12.38 12.03 -21.34
N ASP A 511 11.15 12.15 -20.86
CA ASP A 511 10.82 12.66 -19.53
C ASP A 511 9.59 11.90 -19.01
N LYS A 512 9.65 11.48 -17.75
CA LYS A 512 8.62 10.66 -17.12
C LYS A 512 8.44 11.09 -15.67
N ASP A 513 7.24 11.56 -15.38
CA ASP A 513 6.76 11.82 -14.03
C ASP A 513 5.65 10.81 -13.69
N GLN A 514 5.81 10.09 -12.58
CA GLN A 514 4.90 9.03 -12.16
C GLN A 514 4.70 9.08 -10.66
N ASP A 515 3.46 9.29 -10.22
CA ASP A 515 3.10 9.26 -8.81
C ASP A 515 3.30 7.86 -8.22
N ALA A 516 3.54 7.78 -6.92
CA ALA A 516 3.38 6.51 -6.20
C ALA A 516 1.90 6.16 -6.06
N PHE A 517 1.58 4.87 -6.02
CA PHE A 517 0.28 4.44 -5.50
C PHE A 517 0.27 4.65 -3.99
N GLN A 518 -0.64 5.51 -3.51
CA GLN A 518 -0.79 5.79 -2.09
C GLN A 518 -2.19 5.47 -1.59
N ALA A 519 -2.24 4.81 -0.44
CA ALA A 519 -3.47 4.54 0.27
C ALA A 519 -3.29 4.81 1.77
N ARG A 520 -4.39 5.14 2.44
CA ARG A 520 -4.45 5.30 3.88
C ARG A 520 -5.62 4.49 4.41
N MET A 521 -5.37 3.74 5.47
CA MET A 521 -6.41 3.09 6.27
C MET A 521 -6.27 3.59 7.71
N ASP A 522 -7.39 3.76 8.40
CA ASP A 522 -7.34 4.06 9.83
C ASP A 522 -6.61 2.92 10.56
N TYR A 523 -5.91 3.23 11.66
CA TYR A 523 -5.10 2.30 12.47
C TYR A 523 -3.89 1.63 11.77
N LEU A 524 -3.88 1.44 10.45
CA LEU A 524 -2.76 0.89 9.69
C LEU A 524 -1.88 1.97 9.04
N GLY A 525 -2.38 3.20 8.97
CA GLY A 525 -1.63 4.35 8.45
C GLY A 525 -1.52 4.36 6.93
N ARG A 526 -0.41 4.90 6.42
CA ARG A 526 -0.19 5.12 4.98
C ARG A 526 0.60 3.97 4.36
N TYR A 527 0.06 3.41 3.29
CA TYR A 527 0.74 2.51 2.37
C TYR A 527 1.21 3.27 1.13
N THR A 528 2.42 3.01 0.67
CA THR A 528 2.99 3.59 -0.55
C THR A 528 3.64 2.49 -1.36
N TYR A 529 3.25 2.39 -2.64
CA TYR A 529 3.78 1.44 -3.60
C TYR A 529 4.30 2.20 -4.82
N GLN A 530 5.59 2.05 -5.08
CA GLN A 530 6.24 2.54 -6.29
C GLN A 530 6.33 1.38 -7.28
N ALA A 531 5.86 1.58 -8.51
CA ALA A 531 5.98 0.57 -9.54
C ALA A 531 7.44 0.40 -9.97
N ASP A 532 7.79 -0.79 -10.46
CA ASP A 532 9.13 -1.11 -10.94
C ASP A 532 9.54 -0.25 -12.15
N LYS A 533 10.85 -0.23 -12.44
CA LYS A 533 11.40 0.44 -13.62
C LYS A 533 10.76 -0.11 -14.90
N GLN A 534 10.35 0.79 -15.78
CA GLN A 534 9.72 0.47 -17.06
C GLN A 534 10.72 0.61 -18.22
N HIS A 535 10.37 0.08 -19.39
CA HIS A 535 11.20 0.22 -20.60
C HIS A 535 11.09 1.63 -21.17
N ASP A 536 12.21 2.36 -21.18
CA ASP A 536 12.27 3.71 -21.76
C ASP A 536 12.32 3.67 -23.30
N THR A 537 12.92 2.63 -23.87
CA THR A 537 12.98 2.40 -25.33
C THR A 537 12.04 1.26 -25.71
N ARG A 538 11.16 1.51 -26.67
CA ARG A 538 10.09 0.59 -27.08
C ARG A 538 9.95 0.55 -28.59
N PHE A 539 9.44 -0.56 -29.12
CA PHE A 539 9.21 -0.74 -30.55
C PHE A 539 7.72 -0.82 -30.89
N ALA A 540 7.37 -0.36 -32.08
CA ALA A 540 6.04 -0.48 -32.65
C ALA A 540 6.12 -0.95 -34.11
N ALA A 541 5.17 -1.76 -34.51
CA ALA A 541 5.05 -2.25 -35.88
C ALA A 541 3.58 -2.34 -36.30
N GLY A 542 3.32 -2.15 -37.58
CA GLY A 542 1.98 -2.29 -38.13
C GLY A 542 1.98 -2.59 -39.61
N THR A 543 0.91 -3.24 -40.08
CA THR A 543 0.69 -3.53 -41.49
C THR A 543 -0.79 -3.51 -41.82
N GLY A 544 -1.15 -3.17 -43.04
CA GLY A 544 -2.54 -3.08 -43.46
C GLY A 544 -2.74 -2.99 -44.96
N ALA A 545 -3.99 -2.93 -45.37
CA ALA A 545 -4.41 -2.78 -46.74
C ALA A 545 -5.54 -1.76 -46.83
N SER A 546 -5.53 -0.98 -47.92
CA SER A 546 -6.59 -0.06 -48.29
C SER A 546 -7.13 -0.47 -49.66
N TYR A 547 -8.45 -0.61 -49.77
CA TYR A 547 -9.14 -0.97 -51.00
C TYR A 547 -10.15 0.11 -51.38
N ALA A 548 -9.90 0.82 -52.49
CA ALA A 548 -10.81 1.80 -53.05
C ALA A 548 -11.98 1.08 -53.75
N LEU A 549 -13.19 1.28 -53.23
CA LEU A 549 -14.43 0.74 -53.80
C LEU A 549 -14.83 1.52 -55.06
N ASN A 550 -14.64 2.83 -55.03
CA ASN A 550 -14.81 3.77 -56.13
C ASN A 550 -13.97 5.03 -55.83
N GLU A 551 -14.12 6.07 -56.64
CA GLU A 551 -13.37 7.33 -56.51
C GLU A 551 -13.60 8.05 -55.17
N ASN A 552 -14.74 7.81 -54.52
CA ASN A 552 -15.16 8.53 -53.32
C ASN A 552 -15.16 7.66 -52.05
N SER A 553 -14.83 6.37 -52.13
CA SER A 553 -14.95 5.49 -50.97
C SER A 553 -13.90 4.38 -50.92
N ALA A 554 -13.44 4.08 -49.72
CA ALA A 554 -12.42 3.08 -49.46
C ALA A 554 -12.68 2.32 -48.16
N VAL A 555 -12.18 1.10 -48.11
CA VAL A 555 -12.12 0.27 -46.89
C VAL A 555 -10.66 0.05 -46.52
N HIS A 556 -10.36 0.24 -45.25
CA HIS A 556 -9.04 0.06 -44.66
C HIS A 556 -9.12 -1.05 -43.62
N ALA A 557 -8.10 -1.89 -43.59
CA ALA A 557 -7.91 -2.90 -42.55
C ALA A 557 -6.43 -2.99 -42.19
N GLY A 558 -6.11 -3.01 -40.91
CA GLY A 558 -4.73 -3.09 -40.44
C GLY A 558 -4.62 -3.79 -39.11
N VAL A 559 -3.42 -4.30 -38.84
CA VAL A 559 -3.00 -4.89 -37.58
C VAL A 559 -1.78 -4.15 -37.05
N PHE A 560 -1.66 -4.03 -35.74
CA PHE A 560 -0.54 -3.37 -35.10
C PHE A 560 -0.09 -4.13 -33.85
N TRP A 561 1.16 -3.91 -33.50
CA TRP A 561 1.82 -4.34 -32.27
C TRP A 561 2.63 -3.18 -31.69
N THR A 562 2.60 -3.02 -30.38
CA THR A 562 3.37 -1.99 -29.67
C THR A 562 3.85 -2.53 -28.34
N GLN A 563 5.13 -2.36 -28.07
CA GLN A 563 5.72 -2.67 -26.78
C GLN A 563 5.30 -1.63 -25.74
N GLU A 564 4.72 -2.08 -24.63
CA GLU A 564 4.26 -1.20 -23.56
C GLU A 564 5.33 -1.02 -22.48
N PRO A 565 5.32 0.11 -21.73
CA PRO A 565 6.34 0.39 -20.70
C PRO A 565 6.48 -0.74 -19.66
N GLY A 566 5.36 -1.34 -19.25
CA GLY A 566 5.30 -2.45 -18.29
C GLY A 566 5.52 -3.85 -18.89
N GLY A 567 5.94 -3.97 -20.15
CA GLY A 567 6.14 -5.25 -20.83
C GLY A 567 4.85 -5.99 -21.20
N ASN A 568 3.70 -5.31 -21.11
CA ASN A 568 2.40 -5.86 -21.45
C ASN A 568 1.98 -5.43 -22.86
N ASP A 569 2.68 -5.95 -23.87
CA ASP A 569 2.55 -5.53 -25.26
C ASP A 569 1.10 -5.53 -25.76
N THR A 570 0.76 -4.48 -26.49
CA THR A 570 -0.56 -4.31 -27.10
C THR A 570 -0.53 -4.81 -28.52
N THR A 571 -1.51 -5.64 -28.87
CA THR A 571 -1.82 -5.99 -30.27
C THR A 571 -3.23 -5.58 -30.61
N GLY A 572 -3.48 -5.23 -31.86
CA GLY A 572 -4.81 -4.85 -32.26
C GLY A 572 -5.07 -4.89 -33.74
N ILE A 573 -6.36 -4.75 -34.06
CA ILE A 573 -6.90 -4.69 -35.41
C ILE A 573 -7.69 -3.38 -35.51
N GLN A 574 -7.53 -2.67 -36.62
CA GLN A 574 -8.32 -1.49 -36.93
C GLN A 574 -8.90 -1.64 -38.32
N THR A 575 -10.18 -1.35 -38.47
CA THR A 575 -10.80 -1.21 -39.78
C THR A 575 -11.44 0.17 -39.88
N ALA A 576 -11.56 0.68 -41.09
CA ALA A 576 -12.26 1.93 -41.35
C ALA A 576 -12.90 1.89 -42.73
N PHE A 577 -14.10 2.42 -42.84
CA PHE A 577 -14.71 2.82 -44.09
C PHE A 577 -14.63 4.34 -44.18
N THR A 578 -14.11 4.87 -45.29
CA THR A 578 -14.05 6.31 -45.53
C THR A 578 -14.88 6.66 -46.76
N TYR A 579 -15.60 7.79 -46.68
CA TYR A 579 -16.30 8.40 -47.80
C TYR A 579 -15.89 9.86 -47.94
N GLN A 580 -15.50 10.25 -49.16
CA GLN A 580 -15.04 11.60 -49.52
C GLN A 580 -16.12 12.32 -50.34
N PHE A 581 -16.28 13.63 -50.13
CA PHE A 581 -17.29 14.49 -50.78
C PHE A 581 -16.65 15.63 -51.56
#